data_AF-A0A084QEM9-F1
#
_entry.id   AF-A0A084QEM9-F1
#
_cell.length_a   1.000
_cell.length_b   1.000
_cell.length_c   1.000
_cell.angle_alpha   90.00
_cell.angle_beta   90.00
_cell.angle_gamma   90.00
#
_symmetry.space_group_name_H-M   'P 1'
#
loop_
_entity.id
_entity.type
_entity.pdbx_description
1 polymer ?
#
loop_
_entity_poly.entity_id
_entity_poly.type
_entity_poly.pdbx_seq_one_letter_code
_entity_poly.pdbx_strand_id
1 'polypeptide(L)'
;MGWKDHWNRAKQEFENLVGDPGQQQHQQQQYQQYPGQQQQQYQPPPGPPPPPSSRPAERYWQPRFDANVPITVDWDAKLGNGPDGWGNQELQHYTADPANAFHTPDGRLVLRALANNAASSPDKRYTSARLVSRQTLARDRGVLTALIVSPCAVGIWPAFWLLPQEPFSWPTDGEVDIAETWNGDHENHTCLHWGHHHEPHKHRVLGTKIPDMHARPVRYDFAWEQPNGVAGQGRMVWYIDGRPVMKQRVPEGTRPLRDMTVLLNVAMGGNVCGGKTPEDGYYDMVVETIYMASELEYGGWHRFEGDWANPHISEGNTY
;
A
#
# COMPACT_ATOMS: atom_id res chain seq x y z
N MET A 1 13.53 -63.91 22.57
CA MET A 1 14.91 -63.79 22.05
C MET A 1 15.39 -62.37 22.33
N GLY A 2 16.56 -62.26 22.95
CA GLY A 2 16.92 -61.14 23.83
C GLY A 2 17.58 -59.96 23.12
N TRP A 3 17.37 -58.79 23.70
CA TRP A 3 17.74 -57.43 23.26
C TRP A 3 19.25 -57.18 23.04
N LYS A 4 20.13 -58.17 23.22
CA LYS A 4 21.59 -58.02 23.05
C LYS A 4 22.08 -58.26 21.61
N ASP A 5 21.35 -59.02 20.79
CA ASP A 5 21.78 -59.31 19.41
C ASP A 5 21.41 -58.21 18.40
N HIS A 6 20.40 -57.38 18.73
CA HIS A 6 20.02 -56.23 17.91
C HIS A 6 21.02 -55.06 18.00
N TRP A 7 21.69 -54.90 19.14
CA TRP A 7 22.64 -53.80 19.35
C TRP A 7 23.95 -54.03 18.58
N ASN A 8 24.46 -55.26 18.57
CA ASN A 8 25.72 -55.59 17.88
C ASN A 8 25.63 -55.47 16.35
N ARG A 9 24.44 -55.69 15.77
CA ARG A 9 24.21 -55.53 14.33
C ARG A 9 24.20 -54.06 13.89
N ALA A 10 23.60 -53.18 14.69
CA ALA A 10 23.56 -51.74 14.41
C ALA A 10 24.93 -51.05 14.52
N LYS A 11 25.84 -51.57 15.37
CA LYS A 11 27.20 -51.03 15.50
C LYS A 11 28.10 -51.36 14.30
N GLN A 12 27.97 -52.57 13.75
CA GLN A 12 28.72 -53.01 12.56
C GLN A 12 28.26 -52.33 11.26
N GLU A 13 26.99 -51.95 11.14
CA GLU A 13 26.49 -51.19 9.98
C GLU A 13 26.93 -49.71 10.01
N PHE A 14 27.09 -49.12 11.21
CA PHE A 14 27.52 -47.73 11.36
C PHE A 14 29.03 -47.53 11.10
N GLU A 15 29.87 -48.51 11.46
CA GLU A 15 31.32 -48.47 11.19
C GLU A 15 31.67 -48.74 9.71
N ASN A 16 30.76 -49.35 8.94
CA ASN A 16 30.92 -49.57 7.49
C ASN A 16 30.45 -48.39 6.62
N LEU A 17 29.78 -47.39 7.20
CA LEU A 17 29.25 -46.22 6.48
C LEU A 17 30.13 -44.96 6.61
N VAL A 18 31.17 -45.00 7.45
CA VAL A 18 32.11 -43.88 7.64
C VAL A 18 33.51 -44.31 7.22
N GLY A 19 33.73 -44.35 5.91
CA GLY A 19 35.06 -44.55 5.30
C GLY A 19 35.82 -43.23 5.19
N ASP A 20 37.03 -43.22 5.75
CA ASP A 20 38.04 -42.14 5.76
C ASP A 20 38.68 -41.92 4.37
N PRO A 21 39.15 -40.71 4.01
CA PRO A 21 39.52 -40.33 2.65
C PRO A 21 40.98 -40.67 2.36
N GLY A 22 41.22 -41.39 1.27
CA GLY A 22 42.58 -41.56 0.77
C GLY A 22 42.71 -42.57 -0.36
N GLN A 23 42.92 -42.04 -1.56
CA GLN A 23 43.95 -42.42 -2.54
C GLN A 23 43.43 -42.38 -3.99
N GLN A 24 44.05 -41.47 -4.75
CA GLN A 24 43.98 -41.37 -6.20
C GLN A 24 44.57 -42.60 -6.86
N GLN A 25 43.92 -43.13 -7.88
CA GLN A 25 44.59 -43.87 -8.95
C GLN A 25 44.01 -43.51 -10.31
N HIS A 26 44.91 -43.05 -11.18
CA HIS A 26 44.70 -42.76 -12.59
C HIS A 26 44.43 -44.05 -13.38
N GLN A 27 43.37 -44.07 -14.19
CA GLN A 27 43.30 -44.93 -15.38
C GLN A 27 42.82 -44.11 -16.57
N GLN A 28 43.73 -43.94 -17.53
CA GLN A 28 43.44 -43.46 -18.88
C GLN A 28 42.59 -44.52 -19.60
N GLN A 29 41.45 -44.11 -20.16
CA GLN A 29 40.76 -44.90 -21.18
C GLN A 29 40.70 -44.14 -22.50
N GLN A 30 41.03 -44.91 -23.52
CA GLN A 30 41.35 -44.57 -24.89
C GLN A 30 40.08 -44.23 -25.67
N TYR A 31 40.10 -43.14 -26.44
CA TYR A 31 38.98 -42.71 -27.28
C TYR A 31 38.80 -43.65 -28.48
N GLN A 32 37.59 -44.18 -28.66
CA GLN A 32 37.14 -44.82 -29.89
C GLN A 32 36.05 -43.93 -30.52
N GLN A 33 36.34 -43.38 -31.70
CA GLN A 33 35.50 -42.44 -32.43
C GLN A 33 34.53 -43.20 -33.35
N TYR A 34 33.24 -42.90 -33.26
CA TYR A 34 32.22 -43.26 -34.27
C TYR A 34 31.70 -41.99 -34.95
N PRO A 35 31.40 -42.00 -36.26
CA PRO A 35 31.11 -40.77 -37.00
C PRO A 35 29.62 -40.39 -37.03
N GLY A 36 29.36 -39.10 -36.83
CA GLY A 36 28.33 -38.32 -37.57
C GLY A 36 26.88 -38.40 -37.10
N GLN A 37 26.49 -37.50 -36.18
CA GLN A 37 25.13 -36.96 -36.13
C GLN A 37 25.18 -35.43 -35.99
N GLN A 38 24.43 -34.73 -36.84
CA GLN A 38 24.33 -33.28 -36.90
C GLN A 38 23.82 -32.71 -35.57
N GLN A 39 24.61 -31.84 -34.94
CA GLN A 39 24.22 -31.14 -33.72
C GLN A 39 23.21 -30.03 -34.06
N GLN A 40 21.92 -30.29 -33.82
CA GLN A 40 21.00 -29.20 -33.51
C GLN A 40 21.39 -28.64 -32.14
N GLN A 41 21.78 -27.36 -32.09
CA GLN A 41 22.05 -26.65 -30.85
C GLN A 41 20.77 -26.64 -29.99
N TYR A 42 20.75 -27.48 -28.96
CA TYR A 42 19.79 -27.36 -27.87
C TYR A 42 20.04 -26.02 -27.18
N GLN A 43 19.16 -25.04 -27.37
CA GLN A 43 19.06 -23.92 -26.44
C GLN A 43 18.35 -24.41 -25.19
N PRO A 44 18.99 -24.39 -24.00
CA PRO A 44 18.29 -24.73 -22.78
C PRO A 44 17.13 -23.75 -22.58
N PRO A 45 15.99 -24.21 -22.04
CA PRO A 45 14.89 -23.32 -21.69
C PRO A 45 15.40 -22.20 -20.78
N PRO A 46 14.85 -20.98 -20.87
CA PRO A 46 15.21 -19.90 -19.97
C PRO A 46 15.10 -20.40 -18.53
N GLY A 47 16.15 -20.17 -17.75
CA GLY A 47 16.19 -20.58 -16.36
C GLY A 47 15.00 -19.99 -15.59
N PRO A 48 14.54 -20.65 -14.52
CA PRO A 48 13.49 -20.08 -13.67
C PRO A 48 13.89 -18.66 -13.26
N PRO A 49 12.92 -17.73 -13.19
CA PRO A 49 13.20 -16.36 -12.76
C PRO A 49 13.92 -16.38 -11.41
N PRO A 50 14.86 -15.45 -11.17
CA PRO A 50 15.55 -15.39 -9.90
C PRO A 50 14.51 -15.32 -8.75
N PRO A 51 14.75 -16.02 -7.63
CA PRO A 51 13.86 -15.90 -6.48
C PRO A 51 13.74 -14.42 -6.08
N PRO A 52 12.56 -13.98 -5.62
CA PRO A 52 12.37 -12.60 -5.19
C PRO A 52 13.45 -12.22 -4.17
N SER A 53 14.01 -11.03 -4.31
CA SER A 53 15.00 -10.52 -3.37
C SER A 53 14.45 -10.63 -1.95
N SER A 54 15.14 -11.39 -1.10
CA SER A 54 14.82 -11.53 0.32
C SER A 54 15.29 -10.34 1.16
N ARG A 55 15.84 -9.30 0.50
CA ARG A 55 16.25 -8.07 1.18
C ARG A 55 15.02 -7.20 1.40
N PRO A 56 14.82 -6.67 2.63
CA PRO A 56 13.82 -5.64 2.85
C PRO A 56 14.12 -4.46 1.91
N ALA A 57 13.08 -3.92 1.28
CA ALA A 57 13.23 -2.74 0.45
C ALA A 57 13.80 -1.57 1.27
N GLU A 58 14.66 -0.74 0.66
CA GLU A 58 15.21 0.44 1.31
C GLU A 58 14.08 1.43 1.59
N ARG A 59 13.74 1.60 2.87
CA ARG A 59 12.81 2.66 3.32
C ARG A 59 13.56 3.97 3.36
N TYR A 60 13.06 4.97 2.65
CA TYR A 60 13.65 6.31 2.63
C TYR A 60 12.83 7.33 3.40
N TRP A 61 11.61 6.99 3.80
CA TRP A 61 10.81 7.76 4.73
C TRP A 61 9.88 6.86 5.55
N GLN A 62 9.77 7.15 6.84
CA GLN A 62 8.82 6.55 7.77
C GLN A 62 8.61 7.54 8.92
N PRO A 63 7.37 8.00 9.20
CA PRO A 63 7.08 8.87 10.32
C PRO A 63 7.23 8.12 11.65
N ARG A 64 7.48 8.88 12.72
CA ARG A 64 7.70 8.30 14.04
C ARG A 64 6.40 8.28 14.84
N PHE A 65 5.80 7.11 14.96
CA PHE A 65 4.67 6.91 15.86
C PHE A 65 5.19 6.64 17.27
N ASP A 66 5.37 7.72 18.03
CA ASP A 66 5.80 7.70 19.43
C ASP A 66 4.97 8.72 20.21
N ALA A 67 4.40 8.29 21.34
CA ALA A 67 3.52 9.11 22.17
C ALA A 67 4.18 10.41 22.69
N ASN A 68 5.51 10.50 22.69
CA ASN A 68 6.26 11.69 23.09
C ASN A 68 6.66 12.58 21.90
N VAL A 69 6.39 12.14 20.67
CA VAL A 69 6.68 12.90 19.45
C VAL A 69 5.41 13.61 19.00
N PRO A 70 5.41 14.96 18.90
CA PRO A 70 4.28 15.69 18.36
C PRO A 70 3.91 15.24 16.94
N ILE A 71 2.62 15.18 16.63
CA ILE A 71 2.09 14.93 15.27
C ILE A 71 2.72 15.90 14.26
N THR A 72 2.98 17.14 14.71
CA THR A 72 3.60 18.22 13.96
C THR A 72 5.09 18.03 13.65
N VAL A 73 5.67 16.86 13.89
CA VAL A 73 6.98 16.51 13.31
C VAL A 73 6.81 16.06 11.87
N ASP A 74 5.90 15.12 11.62
CA ASP A 74 5.74 14.49 10.30
C ASP A 74 4.54 15.02 9.50
N TRP A 75 3.57 15.64 10.19
CA TRP A 75 2.29 16.04 9.59
C TRP A 75 1.93 17.51 9.85
N ASP A 76 1.25 18.12 8.89
CA ASP A 76 0.51 19.37 9.04
C ASP A 76 -0.99 19.05 9.15
N ALA A 77 -1.70 19.73 10.06
CA ALA A 77 -3.14 19.57 10.20
C ALA A 77 -3.88 20.62 9.36
N LYS A 78 -4.84 20.17 8.54
CA LYS A 78 -5.85 21.05 7.94
C LYS A 78 -6.95 21.30 8.96
N LEU A 79 -7.42 22.54 9.04
CA LEU A 79 -8.31 22.99 10.11
C LEU A 79 -9.65 23.48 9.56
N GLY A 80 -10.69 23.35 10.35
CA GLY A 80 -12.04 23.80 10.02
C GLY A 80 -12.81 22.84 9.11
N ASN A 81 -13.94 23.33 8.62
CA ASN A 81 -14.83 22.62 7.70
C ASN A 81 -14.59 23.01 6.22
N GLY A 82 -13.59 23.85 5.94
CA GLY A 82 -13.27 24.32 4.58
C GLY A 82 -14.45 25.03 3.88
N PRO A 83 -14.25 25.51 2.65
CA PRO A 83 -15.36 25.95 1.80
C PRO A 83 -16.29 24.78 1.47
N ASP A 84 -17.60 24.97 1.64
CA ASP A 84 -18.66 24.01 1.29
C ASP A 84 -18.44 22.57 1.83
N GLY A 85 -17.90 22.43 3.05
CA GLY A 85 -17.60 21.12 3.63
C GLY A 85 -16.50 20.41 2.84
N TRP A 86 -15.38 21.10 2.62
CA TRP A 86 -14.25 20.67 1.77
C TRP A 86 -14.65 20.33 0.32
N GLY A 87 -15.69 20.97 -0.20
CA GLY A 87 -16.24 20.71 -1.55
C GLY A 87 -17.16 19.50 -1.65
N ASN A 88 -17.31 18.75 -0.55
CA ASN A 88 -18.05 17.49 -0.51
C ASN A 88 -19.24 17.52 0.45
N GLN A 89 -19.63 18.69 0.98
CA GLN A 89 -20.68 18.83 2.00
C GLN A 89 -20.39 18.02 3.27
N GLU A 90 -19.10 17.87 3.60
CA GLU A 90 -18.64 17.20 4.81
C GLU A 90 -19.07 17.98 6.07
N LEU A 91 -19.34 17.28 7.17
CA LEU A 91 -19.94 17.83 8.39
C LEU A 91 -18.94 18.19 9.47
N GLN A 92 -17.76 17.56 9.46
CA GLN A 92 -16.78 17.69 10.54
C GLN A 92 -16.01 19.01 10.47
N HIS A 93 -15.67 19.51 11.64
CA HIS A 93 -14.65 20.53 11.82
C HIS A 93 -13.31 19.84 12.10
N TYR A 94 -12.35 19.93 11.17
CA TYR A 94 -11.01 19.38 11.41
C TYR A 94 -10.24 20.20 12.43
N THR A 95 -9.53 19.54 13.34
CA THR A 95 -8.75 20.20 14.40
C THR A 95 -7.32 19.65 14.46
N ALA A 96 -6.46 20.36 15.20
CA ALA A 96 -5.15 19.85 15.63
C ALA A 96 -5.18 19.37 17.10
N ASP A 97 -6.38 19.15 17.67
CA ASP A 97 -6.53 18.71 19.05
C ASP A 97 -6.03 17.26 19.20
N PRO A 98 -5.26 16.95 20.26
CA PRO A 98 -4.87 15.58 20.59
C PRO A 98 -6.05 14.60 20.75
N ALA A 99 -7.27 15.08 20.96
CA ALA A 99 -8.48 14.25 20.94
C ALA A 99 -8.82 13.70 19.54
N ASN A 100 -8.34 14.34 18.47
CA ASN A 100 -8.59 13.95 17.08
C ASN A 100 -7.38 13.33 16.38
N ALA A 101 -6.14 13.65 16.77
CA ALA A 101 -4.95 13.00 16.23
C ALA A 101 -3.86 12.82 17.30
N PHE A 102 -3.42 11.59 17.51
CA PHE A 102 -2.42 11.28 18.52
C PHE A 102 -1.64 10.00 18.21
N HIS A 103 -0.44 9.89 18.78
CA HIS A 103 0.32 8.64 18.79
C HIS A 103 0.00 7.84 20.05
N THR A 104 -0.14 6.52 19.92
CA THR A 104 -0.35 5.63 21.05
C THR A 104 0.99 5.17 21.66
N PRO A 105 1.01 4.76 22.95
CA PRO A 105 2.22 4.23 23.58
C PRO A 105 2.80 2.97 22.91
N ASP A 106 1.99 2.23 22.16
CA ASP A 106 2.40 1.03 21.42
C ASP A 106 2.77 1.30 19.95
N GLY A 107 2.97 2.57 19.60
CA GLY A 107 3.59 2.96 18.34
C GLY A 107 2.66 3.01 17.13
N ARG A 108 1.44 3.51 17.32
CA ARG A 108 0.45 3.69 16.25
C ARG A 108 0.03 5.15 16.14
N LEU A 109 -0.39 5.57 14.96
CA LEU A 109 -1.06 6.85 14.75
C LEU A 109 -2.58 6.62 14.72
N VAL A 110 -3.33 7.40 15.49
CA VAL A 110 -4.79 7.36 15.50
C VAL A 110 -5.34 8.69 15.00
N LEU A 111 -6.23 8.63 14.03
CA LEU A 111 -7.13 9.73 13.65
C LEU A 111 -8.53 9.37 14.16
N ARG A 112 -9.02 10.16 15.11
CA ARG A 112 -10.29 9.96 15.80
C ARG A 112 -11.31 11.00 15.37
N ALA A 113 -12.37 10.53 14.71
CA ALA A 113 -13.58 11.33 14.53
C ALA A 113 -14.47 11.21 15.77
N LEU A 114 -15.02 12.33 16.25
CA LEU A 114 -15.90 12.42 17.41
C LEU A 114 -17.26 12.98 16.99
N ALA A 115 -18.33 12.28 17.37
CA ALA A 115 -19.71 12.70 17.16
C ALA A 115 -20.39 12.98 18.51
N ASN A 116 -20.98 14.17 18.63
CA ASN A 116 -21.79 14.60 19.76
C ASN A 116 -23.00 15.40 19.24
N ASN A 117 -24.07 14.70 18.90
CA ASN A 117 -25.30 15.25 18.36
C ASN A 117 -26.02 16.21 19.32
N ALA A 118 -25.77 16.08 20.63
CA ALA A 118 -26.27 17.00 21.65
C ALA A 118 -25.50 18.33 21.71
N ALA A 119 -24.35 18.45 21.02
CA ALA A 119 -23.59 19.70 20.97
C ALA A 119 -24.41 20.81 20.29
N SER A 120 -24.49 21.95 20.98
CA SER A 120 -25.19 23.15 20.49
C SER A 120 -24.41 23.89 19.40
N SER A 121 -23.09 23.76 19.37
CA SER A 121 -22.23 24.34 18.34
C SER A 121 -21.99 23.32 17.21
N PRO A 122 -22.25 23.68 15.94
CA PRO A 122 -21.97 22.80 14.80
C PRO A 122 -20.52 22.31 14.76
N ASP A 123 -19.56 23.19 15.03
CA ASP A 123 -18.12 22.87 15.03
C ASP A 123 -17.68 21.92 16.15
N LYS A 124 -18.55 21.69 17.15
CA LYS A 124 -18.32 20.73 18.23
C LYS A 124 -19.17 19.47 18.10
N ARG A 125 -20.15 19.47 17.19
CA ARG A 125 -21.00 18.32 16.92
C ARG A 125 -20.20 17.20 16.27
N TYR A 126 -19.33 17.57 15.33
CA TYR A 126 -18.48 16.65 14.61
C TYR A 126 -17.07 17.24 14.56
N THR A 127 -16.11 16.55 15.16
CA THR A 127 -14.68 16.93 15.08
C THR A 127 -13.88 15.74 14.57
N SER A 128 -12.80 16.02 13.85
CA SER A 128 -11.93 14.96 13.32
C SER A 128 -10.54 15.53 13.01
N ALA A 129 -9.67 14.72 12.41
CA ALA A 129 -8.37 15.14 11.91
C ALA A 129 -8.26 14.94 10.39
N ARG A 130 -7.54 15.87 9.75
CA ARG A 130 -7.03 15.76 8.38
C ARG A 130 -5.56 16.14 8.38
N LEU A 131 -4.72 15.14 8.20
CA LEU A 131 -3.26 15.26 8.24
C LEU A 131 -2.71 15.24 6.82
N VAL A 132 -1.71 16.08 6.56
CA VAL A 132 -0.94 16.15 5.32
C VAL A 132 0.52 15.93 5.67
N SER A 133 1.22 15.01 5.01
CA SER A 133 2.63 14.77 5.29
C SER A 133 3.49 15.95 4.87
N ARG A 134 4.51 16.28 5.68
CA ARG A 134 5.54 17.24 5.27
C ARG A 134 6.45 16.70 4.17
N GLN A 135 6.60 15.39 4.13
CA GLN A 135 7.36 14.67 3.11
C GLN A 135 6.48 14.40 1.90
N THR A 136 6.91 14.80 0.70
CA THR A 136 6.32 14.32 -0.55
C THR A 136 6.87 12.95 -0.93
N LEU A 137 6.29 12.27 -1.92
CA LEU A 137 6.83 11.01 -2.44
C LEU A 137 8.31 11.13 -2.86
N ALA A 138 8.75 12.32 -3.28
CA ALA A 138 10.13 12.77 -3.49
C ALA A 138 11.03 11.95 -4.45
N ARG A 139 10.56 10.81 -4.94
CA ARG A 139 11.25 9.97 -5.93
C ARG A 139 10.34 9.76 -7.14
N ASP A 140 10.94 9.65 -8.32
CA ASP A 140 10.23 9.27 -9.56
C ASP A 140 9.75 7.83 -9.56
N ARG A 141 10.26 7.03 -8.64
CA ARG A 141 10.03 5.61 -8.59
C ARG A 141 10.06 5.16 -7.14
N GLY A 142 9.01 4.46 -6.71
CA GLY A 142 8.91 4.01 -5.32
C GLY A 142 7.59 3.31 -5.01
N VAL A 143 7.43 2.98 -3.73
CA VAL A 143 6.22 2.42 -3.15
C VAL A 143 5.90 3.15 -1.87
N LEU A 144 4.62 3.50 -1.70
CA LEU A 144 4.05 3.98 -0.44
C LEU A 144 3.20 2.86 0.14
N THR A 145 3.52 2.45 1.36
CA THR A 145 2.83 1.36 2.06
C THR A 145 2.21 1.89 3.34
N ALA A 146 0.97 1.49 3.63
CA ALA A 146 0.33 1.70 4.92
C ALA A 146 -0.40 0.44 5.42
N LEU A 147 -0.38 0.20 6.73
CA LEU A 147 -1.25 -0.79 7.39
C LEU A 147 -2.28 -0.03 8.23
N ILE A 148 -3.55 -0.18 7.87
CA ILE A 148 -4.64 0.66 8.39
C ILE A 148 -5.80 -0.22 8.85
N VAL A 149 -6.30 0.03 10.07
CA VAL A 149 -7.63 -0.41 10.51
C VAL A 149 -8.58 0.76 10.29
N SER A 150 -9.60 0.56 9.47
CA SER A 150 -10.55 1.62 9.10
C SER A 150 -11.82 1.54 9.95
N PRO A 151 -12.36 2.67 10.44
CA PRO A 151 -13.67 2.68 11.05
C PRO A 151 -14.74 2.40 10.00
N CYS A 152 -15.68 1.50 10.31
CA CYS A 152 -16.82 1.21 9.45
C CYS A 152 -18.12 1.55 10.20
N ALA A 153 -18.73 2.67 9.85
CA ALA A 153 -20.01 3.09 10.40
C ALA A 153 -20.76 4.00 9.42
N VAL A 154 -22.07 4.10 9.61
CA VAL A 154 -22.94 5.02 8.86
C VAL A 154 -22.43 6.45 8.99
N GLY A 155 -22.35 7.17 7.87
CA GLY A 155 -21.91 8.57 7.85
C GLY A 155 -20.42 8.78 8.14
N ILE A 156 -19.60 7.73 8.16
CA ILE A 156 -18.15 7.82 8.36
C ILE A 156 -17.42 7.53 7.04
N TRP A 157 -16.40 8.33 6.75
CA TRP A 157 -15.60 8.29 5.53
C TRP A 157 -14.10 8.46 5.84
N PRO A 158 -13.38 7.39 6.23
CA PRO A 158 -11.92 7.40 6.33
C PRO A 158 -11.28 7.38 4.93
N ALA A 159 -10.15 8.09 4.79
CA ALA A 159 -9.39 8.15 3.55
C ALA A 159 -7.86 8.12 3.79
N PHE A 160 -7.16 7.41 2.91
CA PHE A 160 -5.71 7.42 2.73
C PHE A 160 -5.41 7.64 1.25
N TRP A 161 -4.81 8.79 0.94
CA TRP A 161 -4.82 9.36 -0.40
C TRP A 161 -3.70 10.37 -0.59
N LEU A 162 -3.57 10.90 -1.81
CA LEU A 162 -2.48 11.77 -2.22
C LEU A 162 -3.01 13.01 -2.95
N LEU A 163 -2.44 14.16 -2.61
CA LEU A 163 -2.61 15.41 -3.33
C LEU A 163 -1.25 16.08 -3.58
N PRO A 164 -1.11 16.88 -4.65
CA PRO A 164 0.13 17.59 -4.90
C PRO A 164 0.44 18.58 -3.78
N GLN A 165 1.71 18.81 -3.51
CA GLN A 165 2.12 19.83 -2.55
C GLN A 165 1.56 21.21 -2.94
N GLU A 166 1.00 21.91 -1.96
CA GLU A 166 0.44 23.26 -2.16
C GLU A 166 1.50 24.27 -2.63
N PRO A 167 1.09 25.27 -3.44
CA PRO A 167 -0.23 25.41 -4.05
C PRO A 167 -0.43 24.42 -5.21
N PHE A 168 -1.68 24.00 -5.44
CA PHE A 168 -2.09 23.18 -6.57
C PHE A 168 -3.51 23.55 -7.01
N SER A 169 -3.88 23.15 -8.23
CA SER A 169 -5.22 23.32 -8.78
C SER A 169 -5.92 21.97 -8.89
N TRP A 170 -6.94 21.76 -8.07
CA TRP A 170 -7.79 20.57 -8.19
C TRP A 170 -8.87 20.80 -9.27
N PRO A 171 -9.19 19.80 -10.09
CA PRO A 171 -8.62 18.44 -10.17
C PRO A 171 -7.49 18.30 -11.20
N THR A 172 -7.02 19.40 -11.83
CA THR A 172 -6.07 19.33 -12.95
C THR A 172 -4.72 18.77 -12.54
N ASP A 173 -4.25 19.11 -11.35
CA ASP A 173 -2.94 18.68 -10.86
C ASP A 173 -2.93 17.23 -10.37
N GLY A 174 -4.10 16.59 -10.31
CA GLY A 174 -4.28 15.17 -9.99
C GLY A 174 -4.58 14.88 -8.53
N GLU A 175 -5.24 13.74 -8.29
CA GLU A 175 -5.53 13.17 -6.96
C GLU A 175 -5.50 11.63 -7.08
N VAL A 176 -4.92 10.98 -6.08
CA VAL A 176 -4.83 9.51 -6.02
C VAL A 176 -5.37 9.02 -4.68
N ASP A 177 -6.46 8.29 -4.72
CA ASP A 177 -7.08 7.71 -3.54
C ASP A 177 -6.72 6.25 -3.44
N ILE A 178 -5.93 5.91 -2.42
CA ILE A 178 -5.41 4.56 -2.23
C ILE A 178 -6.46 3.74 -1.48
N ALA A 179 -7.04 4.33 -0.44
CA ALA A 179 -8.09 3.70 0.34
C ALA A 179 -9.15 4.70 0.78
N GLU A 180 -10.39 4.44 0.40
CA GLU A 180 -11.58 5.12 0.90
C GLU A 180 -12.67 4.09 1.19
N THR A 181 -13.43 4.26 2.27
CA THR A 181 -14.67 3.50 2.50
C THR A 181 -15.72 4.43 3.06
N TRP A 182 -16.99 4.18 2.75
CA TRP A 182 -18.08 5.07 3.11
C TRP A 182 -19.16 4.28 3.82
N ASN A 183 -19.84 4.91 4.79
CA ASN A 183 -21.02 4.32 5.43
C ASN A 183 -20.81 2.93 6.06
N GLY A 184 -19.57 2.49 6.27
CA GLY A 184 -19.25 1.15 6.74
C GLY A 184 -19.68 0.04 5.77
N ASP A 185 -19.64 0.27 4.46
CA ASP A 185 -20.01 -0.71 3.43
C ASP A 185 -19.02 -1.86 3.22
N HIS A 186 -17.91 -1.83 3.97
CA HIS A 186 -16.80 -2.78 3.90
C HIS A 186 -16.24 -2.92 2.48
N GLU A 187 -16.22 -1.81 1.74
CA GLU A 187 -15.65 -1.71 0.41
C GLU A 187 -14.60 -0.59 0.36
N ASN A 188 -13.43 -0.93 -0.14
CA ASN A 188 -12.41 0.04 -0.49
C ASN A 188 -12.70 0.59 -1.89
N HIS A 189 -12.80 1.90 -2.01
CA HIS A 189 -12.85 2.61 -3.27
C HIS A 189 -11.46 3.16 -3.54
N THR A 190 -10.80 2.61 -4.57
CA THR A 190 -9.57 3.17 -5.10
C THR A 190 -9.93 4.11 -6.23
N CYS A 191 -9.48 5.36 -6.15
CA CYS A 191 -9.85 6.39 -7.11
C CYS A 191 -8.61 7.08 -7.71
N LEU A 192 -8.79 7.62 -8.91
CA LEU A 192 -7.84 8.48 -9.59
C LEU A 192 -8.63 9.61 -10.23
N HIS A 193 -8.34 10.86 -9.89
CA HIS A 193 -9.00 12.03 -10.46
C HIS A 193 -7.99 12.89 -11.23
N TRP A 194 -8.36 13.32 -12.43
CA TRP A 194 -7.56 14.24 -13.23
C TRP A 194 -8.49 15.01 -14.17
N GLY A 195 -8.54 16.33 -14.09
CA GLY A 195 -9.53 17.11 -14.85
C GLY A 195 -10.96 16.98 -14.29
N HIS A 196 -11.94 17.67 -14.86
CA HIS A 196 -13.22 17.86 -14.17
C HIS A 196 -14.10 16.60 -14.15
N HIS A 197 -14.87 16.40 -13.08
CA HIS A 197 -15.71 15.20 -12.90
C HIS A 197 -16.72 14.96 -14.03
N HIS A 198 -17.18 16.03 -14.69
CA HIS A 198 -18.13 15.96 -15.81
C HIS A 198 -17.47 15.65 -17.16
N GLU A 199 -16.13 15.66 -17.22
CA GLU A 199 -15.40 15.26 -18.40
C GLU A 199 -15.31 13.72 -18.47
N PRO A 200 -15.65 13.13 -19.62
CA PRO A 200 -15.53 11.68 -19.79
C PRO A 200 -14.07 11.26 -19.65
N HIS A 201 -13.87 10.10 -19.02
CA HIS A 201 -12.56 9.48 -18.83
C HIS A 201 -11.57 10.25 -17.94
N LYS A 202 -12.03 11.21 -17.13
CA LYS A 202 -11.20 12.06 -16.23
C LYS A 202 -11.24 11.65 -14.75
N HIS A 203 -11.84 10.49 -14.50
CA HIS A 203 -11.81 9.84 -13.20
C HIS A 203 -11.82 8.32 -13.39
N ARG A 204 -11.28 7.57 -12.43
CA ARG A 204 -11.40 6.11 -12.35
C ARG A 204 -11.75 5.72 -10.93
N VAL A 205 -12.62 4.72 -10.79
CA VAL A 205 -12.93 4.11 -9.50
C VAL A 205 -12.88 2.60 -9.61
N LEU A 206 -12.44 1.93 -8.55
CA LEU A 206 -12.61 0.50 -8.38
C LEU A 206 -12.99 0.18 -6.93
N GLY A 207 -14.14 -0.47 -6.78
CA GLY A 207 -14.58 -1.05 -5.51
C GLY A 207 -13.92 -2.41 -5.27
N THR A 208 -13.37 -2.61 -4.07
CA THR A 208 -12.83 -3.89 -3.59
C THR A 208 -13.44 -4.22 -2.22
N LYS A 209 -14.21 -5.31 -2.14
CA LYS A 209 -14.79 -5.76 -0.87
C LYS A 209 -13.72 -6.28 0.10
N ILE A 210 -13.76 -5.78 1.33
CA ILE A 210 -12.88 -6.17 2.44
C ILE A 210 -13.75 -6.31 3.70
N PRO A 211 -14.44 -7.45 3.88
CA PRO A 211 -15.42 -7.63 4.96
C PRO A 211 -14.87 -7.38 6.37
N ASP A 212 -13.57 -7.56 6.57
CA ASP A 212 -12.89 -7.50 7.86
C ASP A 212 -12.00 -6.26 8.05
N MET A 213 -12.13 -5.22 7.21
CA MET A 213 -11.27 -4.02 7.27
C MET A 213 -11.35 -3.22 8.59
N HIS A 214 -12.42 -3.43 9.36
CA HIS A 214 -12.62 -2.83 10.68
C HIS A 214 -12.00 -3.66 11.82
N ALA A 215 -11.66 -4.91 11.56
CA ALA A 215 -11.25 -5.90 12.57
C ALA A 215 -9.75 -6.22 12.52
N ARG A 216 -9.06 -5.84 11.44
CA ARG A 216 -7.62 -6.06 11.26
C ARG A 216 -6.97 -4.95 10.46
N PRO A 217 -5.64 -4.80 10.55
CA PRO A 217 -4.90 -3.94 9.64
C PRO A 217 -4.99 -4.50 8.22
N VAL A 218 -5.43 -3.67 7.29
CA VAL A 218 -5.38 -3.92 5.86
C VAL A 218 -4.10 -3.29 5.33
N ARG A 219 -3.33 -4.05 4.54
CA ARG A 219 -2.15 -3.53 3.89
C ARG A 219 -2.52 -2.88 2.57
N TYR A 220 -2.18 -1.62 2.41
CA TYR A 220 -2.29 -0.87 1.17
C TYR A 220 -0.90 -0.56 0.64
N ASP A 221 -0.63 -0.89 -0.62
CA ASP A 221 0.58 -0.43 -1.31
C ASP A 221 0.19 0.35 -2.57
N PHE A 222 0.85 1.50 -2.78
CA PHE A 222 0.78 2.28 -4.01
C PHE A 222 2.18 2.35 -4.62
N ALA A 223 2.37 1.69 -5.76
CA ALA A 223 3.64 1.65 -6.48
C ALA A 223 3.57 2.54 -7.71
N TRP A 224 4.62 3.33 -7.93
CA TRP A 224 4.71 4.21 -9.09
C TRP A 224 6.08 4.19 -9.76
N GLU A 225 6.07 4.38 -11.07
CA GLU A 225 7.26 4.69 -11.86
C GLU A 225 6.91 5.79 -12.87
N GLN A 226 7.54 6.94 -12.73
CA GLN A 226 7.37 8.10 -13.60
C GLN A 226 8.74 8.71 -13.92
N PRO A 227 9.51 8.10 -14.85
CA PRO A 227 10.85 8.58 -15.19
C PRO A 227 10.81 10.04 -15.64
N ASN A 228 11.72 10.85 -15.10
CA ASN A 228 11.88 12.28 -15.40
C ASN A 228 10.69 13.16 -14.96
N GLY A 229 9.74 12.62 -14.20
CA GLY A 229 8.57 13.38 -13.72
C GLY A 229 7.67 13.90 -14.85
N VAL A 230 7.74 13.31 -16.04
CA VAL A 230 6.98 13.79 -17.20
C VAL A 230 5.52 13.35 -17.06
N ALA A 231 4.60 14.31 -17.03
CA ALA A 231 3.15 14.05 -17.02
C ALA A 231 2.75 13.18 -18.23
N GLY A 232 1.76 12.30 -18.06
CA GLY A 232 1.30 11.41 -19.15
C GLY A 232 2.16 10.16 -19.41
N GLN A 233 3.35 10.02 -18.81
CA GLN A 233 4.31 8.95 -19.16
C GLN A 233 4.62 7.95 -18.04
N GLY A 234 4.02 8.11 -16.86
CA GLY A 234 4.23 7.21 -15.72
C GLY A 234 3.24 6.04 -15.65
N ARG A 235 3.52 5.12 -14.71
CA ARG A 235 2.74 3.92 -14.43
C ARG A 235 2.48 3.83 -12.93
N MET A 236 1.27 3.40 -12.57
CA MET A 236 0.82 3.28 -11.18
C MET A 236 0.11 1.95 -10.99
N VAL A 237 0.32 1.31 -9.85
CA VAL A 237 -0.41 0.10 -9.44
C VAL A 237 -0.78 0.20 -7.96
N TRP A 238 -2.04 -0.09 -7.67
CA TRP A 238 -2.60 -0.16 -6.32
C TRP A 238 -2.73 -1.60 -5.89
N TYR A 239 -2.38 -1.86 -4.63
CA TYR A 239 -2.43 -3.17 -4.02
C TYR A 239 -3.20 -3.14 -2.71
N ILE A 240 -3.98 -4.20 -2.47
CA ILE A 240 -4.69 -4.46 -1.22
C ILE A 240 -4.33 -5.86 -0.76
N ASP A 241 -3.76 -5.98 0.45
CA ASP A 241 -3.22 -7.21 1.01
C ASP A 241 -2.31 -7.96 0.01
N GLY A 242 -1.48 -7.18 -0.71
CA GLY A 242 -0.56 -7.68 -1.73
C GLY A 242 -1.21 -8.11 -3.05
N ARG A 243 -2.53 -8.01 -3.22
CA ARG A 243 -3.17 -8.27 -4.52
C ARG A 243 -3.26 -6.97 -5.32
N PRO A 244 -2.76 -6.91 -6.58
CA PRO A 244 -2.98 -5.74 -7.43
C PRO A 244 -4.47 -5.63 -7.75
N VAL A 245 -5.06 -4.47 -7.46
CA VAL A 245 -6.49 -4.22 -7.67
C VAL A 245 -6.74 -3.31 -8.87
N MET A 246 -5.97 -2.24 -9.00
CA MET A 246 -6.08 -1.27 -10.09
C MET A 246 -4.70 -0.93 -10.64
N LYS A 247 -4.62 -0.64 -11.94
CA LYS A 247 -3.44 -0.03 -12.57
C LYS A 247 -3.86 1.12 -13.47
N GLN A 248 -3.02 2.14 -13.54
CA GLN A 248 -3.26 3.29 -14.41
C GLN A 248 -1.95 3.88 -14.94
N ARG A 249 -2.04 4.55 -16.09
CA ARG A 249 -0.98 5.48 -16.51
C ARG A 249 -1.12 6.77 -15.73
N VAL A 250 0.00 7.44 -15.46
CA VAL A 250 -0.04 8.81 -14.93
C VAL A 250 -0.71 9.69 -15.97
N PRO A 251 -1.83 10.37 -15.66
CA PRO A 251 -2.54 11.13 -16.66
C PRO A 251 -1.77 12.36 -17.14
N GLU A 252 -2.01 12.77 -18.38
CA GLU A 252 -1.47 14.02 -18.92
C GLU A 252 -2.05 15.23 -18.16
N GLY A 253 -1.23 16.25 -17.95
CA GLY A 253 -1.60 17.49 -17.24
C GLY A 253 -1.49 17.41 -15.72
N THR A 254 -1.42 16.21 -15.14
CA THR A 254 -1.22 16.05 -13.69
C THR A 254 0.19 16.43 -13.26
N ARG A 255 0.33 16.83 -12.00
CA ARG A 255 1.62 17.15 -11.40
C ARG A 255 2.46 15.88 -11.21
N PRO A 256 3.81 15.96 -11.23
CA PRO A 256 4.64 14.77 -11.04
C PRO A 256 4.35 14.08 -9.71
N LEU A 257 4.30 12.74 -9.70
CA LEU A 257 3.98 11.97 -8.50
C LEU A 257 4.96 12.24 -7.35
N ARG A 258 6.23 12.56 -7.65
CA ARG A 258 7.24 12.95 -6.64
C ARG A 258 6.83 14.17 -5.80
N ASP A 259 5.92 15.01 -6.30
CA ASP A 259 5.43 16.21 -5.62
C ASP A 259 4.19 15.93 -4.76
N MET A 260 3.64 14.71 -4.83
CA MET A 260 2.45 14.34 -4.07
C MET A 260 2.79 14.18 -2.59
N THR A 261 1.97 14.80 -1.74
CA THR A 261 1.94 14.61 -0.29
C THR A 261 0.96 13.50 0.07
N VAL A 262 1.16 12.89 1.23
CA VAL A 262 0.27 11.88 1.78
C VAL A 262 -0.78 12.53 2.67
N LEU A 263 -2.03 12.12 2.51
CA LEU A 263 -3.14 12.58 3.30
C LEU A 263 -3.81 11.41 4.05
N LEU A 264 -4.18 11.69 5.29
CA LEU A 264 -4.97 10.81 6.14
C LEU A 264 -6.08 11.64 6.77
N ASN A 265 -7.33 11.18 6.70
CA ASN A 265 -8.44 11.82 7.40
C ASN A 265 -9.58 10.85 7.68
N VAL A 266 -10.46 11.26 8.60
CA VAL A 266 -11.78 10.67 8.77
C VAL A 266 -12.82 11.77 8.57
N ALA A 267 -13.43 11.83 7.38
CA ALA A 267 -14.57 12.70 7.11
C ALA A 267 -15.87 12.11 7.71
N MET A 268 -16.86 12.97 7.90
CA MET A 268 -18.17 12.64 8.47
C MET A 268 -19.27 13.24 7.59
N GLY A 269 -20.22 12.44 7.14
CA GLY A 269 -21.24 12.84 6.17
C GLY A 269 -20.67 13.07 4.77
N GLY A 270 -21.17 14.11 4.09
CA GLY A 270 -20.81 14.43 2.72
C GLY A 270 -21.61 13.71 1.64
N ASN A 271 -21.37 14.10 0.39
CA ASN A 271 -22.09 13.64 -0.80
C ASN A 271 -22.07 12.11 -0.93
N VAL A 272 -20.91 11.50 -0.73
CA VAL A 272 -20.71 10.04 -0.82
C VAL A 272 -21.45 9.28 0.30
N CYS A 273 -21.69 9.93 1.45
CA CYS A 273 -22.50 9.35 2.51
C CYS A 273 -24.01 9.49 2.24
N GLY A 274 -24.43 10.25 1.23
CA GLY A 274 -25.83 10.38 0.82
C GLY A 274 -26.72 11.01 1.90
N GLY A 275 -26.21 12.01 2.63
CA GLY A 275 -26.93 12.70 3.70
C GLY A 275 -27.03 11.91 5.02
N LYS A 276 -26.42 10.72 5.09
CA LYS A 276 -26.32 9.97 6.35
C LYS A 276 -25.31 10.64 7.29
N THR A 277 -25.62 10.57 8.58
CA THR A 277 -24.82 11.15 9.66
C THR A 277 -24.49 10.11 10.71
N PRO A 278 -23.31 10.18 11.34
CA PRO A 278 -22.92 9.21 12.36
C PRO A 278 -23.69 9.37 13.68
N GLU A 279 -23.82 8.27 14.43
CA GLU A 279 -24.32 8.26 15.80
C GLU A 279 -23.29 8.86 16.77
N ASP A 280 -23.70 9.14 18.02
CA ASP A 280 -22.79 9.64 19.04
C ASP A 280 -21.70 8.63 19.38
N GLY A 281 -20.46 9.11 19.51
CA GLY A 281 -19.33 8.25 19.83
C GLY A 281 -18.01 8.72 19.23
N TYR A 282 -17.10 7.76 19.07
CA TYR A 282 -15.82 7.98 18.43
C TYR A 282 -15.55 6.90 17.38
N TYR A 283 -14.84 7.27 16.32
CA TYR A 283 -14.52 6.41 15.20
C TYR A 283 -13.03 6.57 14.86
N ASP A 284 -12.25 5.53 15.14
CA ASP A 284 -10.80 5.57 15.01
C ASP A 284 -10.36 4.92 13.70
N MET A 285 -9.61 5.69 12.90
CA MET A 285 -8.70 5.15 11.91
C MET A 285 -7.35 4.95 12.58
N VAL A 286 -6.89 3.70 12.61
CA VAL A 286 -5.62 3.33 13.25
C VAL A 286 -4.61 2.97 12.19
N VAL A 287 -3.52 3.74 12.12
CA VAL A 287 -2.39 3.49 11.21
C VAL A 287 -1.28 2.83 12.02
N GLU A 288 -1.04 1.55 11.76
CA GLU A 288 0.01 0.79 12.44
C GLU A 288 1.40 1.15 11.93
N THR A 289 1.52 1.33 10.61
CA THR A 289 2.73 1.82 9.98
C THR A 289 2.38 2.48 8.66
N ILE A 290 3.19 3.46 8.28
CA ILE A 290 3.24 4.00 6.93
C ILE A 290 4.70 4.25 6.58
N TYR A 291 5.10 3.97 5.34
CA TYR A 291 6.48 4.24 4.90
C TYR A 291 6.55 4.33 3.39
N MET A 292 7.59 4.99 2.91
CA MET A 292 7.98 4.98 1.51
C MET A 292 9.26 4.18 1.32
N ALA A 293 9.26 3.30 0.32
CA ALA A 293 10.37 2.42 -0.02
C ALA A 293 10.75 2.48 -1.50
N SER A 294 11.99 2.08 -1.80
CA SER A 294 12.54 2.09 -3.16
C SER A 294 11.86 1.11 -4.12
N GLU A 295 11.24 0.05 -3.60
CA GLU A 295 10.59 -1.00 -4.38
C GLU A 295 9.55 -1.78 -3.55
N LEU A 296 8.72 -2.58 -4.23
CA LEU A 296 7.74 -3.45 -3.58
C LEU A 296 8.45 -4.53 -2.75
N GLU A 297 7.87 -4.84 -1.59
CA GLU A 297 8.25 -6.06 -0.88
C GLU A 297 7.84 -7.29 -1.70
N TYR A 298 8.61 -8.37 -1.56
CA TYR A 298 8.36 -9.66 -2.22
C TYR A 298 8.33 -9.55 -3.75
N GLY A 299 9.48 -9.23 -4.36
CA GLY A 299 9.67 -9.26 -5.81
C GLY A 299 9.96 -7.90 -6.46
N GLY A 300 9.94 -6.81 -5.69
CA GLY A 300 10.43 -5.50 -6.13
C GLY A 300 9.84 -5.06 -7.46
N TRP A 301 10.69 -4.47 -8.30
CA TRP A 301 10.29 -4.03 -9.63
C TRP A 301 9.92 -5.16 -10.59
N HIS A 302 10.47 -6.37 -10.43
CA HIS A 302 10.08 -7.50 -11.26
C HIS A 302 8.59 -7.84 -11.07
N ARG A 303 8.10 -7.79 -9.81
CA ARG A 303 6.67 -7.96 -9.51
C ARG A 303 5.84 -6.84 -10.14
N PHE A 304 6.27 -5.58 -9.97
CA PHE A 304 5.60 -4.44 -10.59
C PHE A 304 5.44 -4.61 -12.11
N GLU A 305 6.50 -5.02 -12.82
CA GLU A 305 6.44 -5.26 -14.27
C GLU A 305 5.47 -6.39 -14.64
N GLY A 306 5.47 -7.49 -13.87
CA GLY A 306 4.55 -8.60 -14.07
C GLY A 306 3.09 -8.19 -13.89
N ASP A 307 2.79 -7.46 -12.82
CA ASP A 307 1.44 -6.96 -12.55
C ASP A 307 1.03 -5.90 -13.59
N TRP A 308 1.94 -5.00 -13.97
CA TRP A 308 1.67 -4.01 -15.02
C TRP A 308 1.30 -4.67 -16.36
N ALA A 309 2.04 -5.71 -16.75
CA ALA A 309 1.82 -6.43 -18.00
C ALA A 309 0.58 -7.34 -17.99
N ASN A 310 0.06 -7.71 -16.81
CA ASN A 310 -1.08 -8.62 -16.70
C ASN A 310 -2.39 -7.93 -17.16
N PRO A 311 -3.04 -8.40 -18.24
CA PRO A 311 -4.25 -7.77 -18.78
C PRO A 311 -5.50 -7.97 -17.91
N HIS A 312 -5.44 -8.82 -16.88
CA HIS A 312 -6.56 -9.08 -15.98
C HIS A 312 -6.65 -8.12 -14.79
N ILE A 313 -5.65 -7.27 -14.58
CA ILE A 313 -5.71 -6.22 -13.56
C ILE A 313 -6.50 -5.03 -14.13
N SER A 314 -7.52 -4.62 -13.39
CA SER A 314 -8.47 -3.58 -13.80
C SER A 314 -7.80 -2.23 -13.98
N GLU A 315 -8.29 -1.46 -14.95
CA GLU A 315 -7.97 -0.04 -15.12
C GLU A 315 -8.94 0.87 -14.32
N GLY A 316 -9.85 0.27 -13.56
CA GLY A 316 -10.97 0.99 -12.93
C GLY A 316 -12.06 1.35 -13.94
N ASN A 317 -13.23 1.67 -13.40
CA ASN A 317 -14.39 2.10 -14.18
C ASN A 317 -14.43 3.62 -14.26
N THR A 318 -14.95 4.16 -15.36
CA THR A 318 -15.50 5.52 -15.33
C THR A 318 -16.81 5.49 -14.55
N TYR A 319 -16.99 6.47 -13.67
CA TYR A 319 -18.26 6.85 -13.07
C TYR A 319 -19.18 7.52 -14.10
#